data_AF-A0A9E0Y772-F1
#
_entry.id   AF-A0A9E0Y772-F1
#
_cell.length_a   1.000
_cell.length_b   1.000
_cell.length_c   1.000
_cell.angle_alpha   90.00
_cell.angle_beta   90.00
_cell.angle_gamma   90.00
#
_symmetry.space_group_name_H-M   'P 1'
#
loop_
_entity.id
_entity.type
_entity.pdbx_description
1 polymer ?
#
loop_
_entity_poly.entity_id
_entity_poly.type
_entity_poly.pdbx_seq_one_letter_code
_entity_poly.pdbx_strand_id
1 'polypeptide(L)' 'MNEKNCPKCGARRLKTWDELTPEEKMIAERLPASAAYPPAERKRHRFCTRCNHEEKSPRDLG' A
#
# COMPACT_ATOMS: atom_id res chain seq x y z
N MET A 1 -3.19 16.31 12.94
CA MET A 1 -3.81 15.25 12.11
C MET A 1 -2.71 14.24 11.79
N ASN A 2 -2.84 12.99 12.24
CA ASN A 2 -1.82 11.97 11.93
C ASN A 2 -1.99 11.52 10.47
N GLU A 3 -1.32 12.21 9.54
CA GLU A 3 -1.22 11.92 8.09
C GLU A 3 -0.63 10.54 7.75
N LYS A 4 -0.49 9.67 8.74
CA LYS A 4 0.11 8.35 8.61
C LYS A 4 -0.93 7.24 8.64
N ASN A 5 -2.08 7.46 9.27
CA ASN A 5 -3.10 6.41 9.46
C ASN A 5 -3.79 6.06 8.15
N CYS A 6 -4.25 4.82 8.05
CA CYS A 6 -4.97 4.37 6.85
C CYS A 6 -6.25 5.20 6.65
N PRO A 7 -6.44 5.87 5.50
CA PRO A 7 -7.63 6.68 5.25
C PRO A 7 -8.92 5.85 5.17
N LYS A 8 -8.81 4.54 4.89
CA LYS A 8 -9.96 3.63 4.74
C LYS A 8 -10.49 3.08 6.07
N CYS A 9 -9.60 2.68 6.99
CA CYS A 9 -10.01 2.02 8.23
C CYS A 9 -9.60 2.75 9.52
N GLY A 10 -8.91 3.88 9.41
CA GLY A 10 -8.43 4.67 10.55
C GLY A 10 -7.39 3.97 11.42
N ALA A 11 -6.97 2.75 11.05
CA ALA A 11 -5.98 1.99 11.80
C ALA A 11 -4.57 2.58 11.67
N ARG A 12 -3.59 1.87 12.26
CA ARG A 12 -2.16 2.19 12.24
C ARG A 12 -1.66 2.61 10.86
N ARG A 13 -0.47 3.20 10.89
CA ARG A 13 0.23 3.74 9.75
C ARG A 13 0.30 2.79 8.55
N LEU A 14 0.14 3.32 7.34
CA LEU A 14 0.43 2.59 6.10
C LEU A 14 1.92 2.21 6.02
N LYS A 15 2.19 0.95 5.71
CA LYS A 15 3.54 0.39 5.57
C LYS A 15 4.06 0.58 4.15
N THR A 16 5.35 0.85 3.99
CA THR A 16 6.04 0.73 2.69
C THR A 16 6.27 -0.74 2.36
N TRP A 17 6.62 -1.03 1.10
CA TRP A 17 6.93 -2.39 0.66
C TRP A 17 8.00 -3.09 1.52
N ASP A 18 9.04 -2.37 1.94
CA ASP A 18 10.12 -2.94 2.76
C ASP A 18 9.69 -3.21 4.20
N GLU A 19 8.68 -2.50 4.71
CA GLU A 19 8.07 -2.74 6.03
C GLU A 19 7.11 -3.94 6.05
N LEU A 20 6.78 -4.51 4.89
CA LEU A 20 5.89 -5.69 4.77
C LEU A 20 6.64 -7.01 5.01
N THR A 21 6.00 -7.91 5.75
CA THR A 21 6.42 -9.32 5.83
C THR A 21 6.23 -10.02 4.47
N PRO A 22 6.86 -11.20 4.24
CA PRO A 22 6.62 -11.96 3.01
C PRO A 22 5.14 -12.28 2.75
N GLU A 23 4.39 -12.60 3.81
CA GLU A 23 2.93 -12.83 3.73
C GLU A 23 2.17 -11.57 3.34
N GLU A 24 2.49 -10.45 3.98
CA GLU A 24 1.89 -9.16 3.67
C GLU A 24 2.20 -8.72 2.22
N LYS A 25 3.40 -9.03 1.70
CA LYS A 25 3.78 -8.80 0.29
C LYS A 25 2.93 -9.62 -0.67
N MET A 26 2.73 -10.91 -0.39
CA MET A 26 1.86 -11.76 -1.23
C MET A 26 0.42 -11.24 -1.29
N ILE A 27 -0.08 -10.70 -0.18
CA ILE A 27 -1.42 -10.06 -0.13
C ILE A 27 -1.40 -8.75 -0.92
N ALA A 28 -0.39 -7.91 -0.73
CA ALA A 28 -0.22 -6.65 -1.43
C ALA A 28 -0.17 -6.83 -2.95
N GLU A 29 0.50 -7.88 -3.45
CA GLU A 29 0.56 -8.21 -4.88
C GLU A 29 -0.78 -8.58 -5.50
N ARG A 30 -1.72 -9.09 -4.69
CA ARG A 30 -3.05 -9.47 -5.13
C ARG A 30 -4.05 -8.31 -5.09
N LEU A 31 -3.64 -7.13 -4.62
CA LEU A 31 -4.53 -5.97 -4.59
C LEU A 31 -4.83 -5.47 -6.00
N PRO A 32 -6.06 -4.97 -6.25
CA PRO A 32 -6.46 -4.53 -7.58
C PRO A 32 -5.56 -3.43 -8.16
N ALA A 33 -5.05 -2.52 -7.32
CA ALA A 33 -4.11 -1.50 -7.77
C ALA A 33 -2.74 -2.14 -8.09
N SER A 34 -2.17 -2.96 -7.20
CA SER A 34 -0.96 -3.73 -7.50
C SER A 34 -1.00 -4.52 -8.81
N ALA A 35 -2.15 -5.10 -9.17
CA ALA A 35 -2.33 -5.80 -10.44
C ALA A 35 -2.25 -4.88 -11.67
N ALA A 36 -2.59 -3.60 -11.50
CA ALA A 36 -2.57 -2.58 -12.56
C ALA A 36 -1.20 -1.91 -12.75
N TYR A 37 -0.26 -2.06 -11.80
CA TYR A 37 1.04 -1.40 -11.82
C TYR A 37 2.21 -2.39 -12.00
N PRO A 38 3.31 -1.98 -12.66
CA PRO A 38 4.52 -2.80 -12.73
C PRO A 38 5.19 -2.93 -11.34
N PRO A 39 6.01 -3.99 -11.09
CA PRO A 39 6.60 -4.24 -9.78
C PRO A 39 7.44 -3.07 -9.21
N ALA A 40 8.08 -2.30 -10.08
CA ALA A 40 8.88 -1.15 -9.69
C ALA A 40 8.03 -0.01 -9.09
N GLU A 41 6.80 0.15 -9.56
CA GLU A 41 5.87 1.19 -9.08
C GLU A 41 5.15 0.74 -7.81
N ARG A 42 4.72 -0.53 -7.72
CA ARG A 42 4.13 -1.09 -6.49
C ARG A 42 5.01 -0.93 -5.26
N LYS A 43 6.33 -1.04 -5.43
CA LYS A 43 7.29 -0.86 -4.33
C LYS A 43 7.27 0.56 -3.75
N ARG A 44 6.73 1.54 -4.49
CA ARG A 44 6.58 2.94 -4.06
C ARG A 44 5.24 3.21 -3.40
N HIS A 45 4.28 2.28 -3.50
CA HIS A 45 2.97 2.40 -2.86
C HIS A 45 3.06 2.13 -1.36
N ARG A 46 2.00 2.49 -0.64
CA ARG A 46 1.85 2.21 0.78
C ARG A 46 0.64 1.34 1.03
N PHE A 47 0.77 0.42 1.99
CA PHE A 47 -0.19 -0.65 2.20
C PHE A 47 -0.71 -0.66 3.63
N CYS A 48 -2.02 -0.76 3.78
CA CYS A 48 -2.65 -1.06 5.05
C CYS A 48 -2.84 -2.58 5.17
N THR A 49 -2.12 -3.20 6.09
CA THR A 49 -2.18 -4.67 6.28
C THR A 49 -3.38 -5.11 7.12
N ARG A 50 -4.20 -4.17 7.61
CA ARG A 50 -5.47 -4.47 8.31
C ARG A 50 -6.67 -4.57 7.37
N CYS A 51 -6.78 -3.64 6.42
CA CYS A 51 -7.94 -3.55 5.53
C CYS A 51 -7.59 -3.70 4.05
N ASN A 52 -6.35 -4.10 3.76
CA ASN A 52 -5.85 -4.33 2.41
C ASN A 52 -6.05 -3.10 1.50
N HIS A 53 -5.87 -1.91 2.06
CA HIS A 53 -5.91 -0.66 1.30
C HIS A 53 -4.53 -0.36 0.74
N GLU A 54 -4.49 0.09 -0.50
CA GLU A 54 -3.29 0.50 -1.20
C GLU A 54 -3.41 1.98 -1.55
N GLU A 55 -2.46 2.76 -1.05
CA GLU A 55 -2.30 4.17 -1.36
C GLU A 55 -1.20 4.31 -2.43
N LYS A 56 -1.64 4.73 -3.61
CA LYS A 56 -0.77 4.99 -4.76
C LYS A 56 0.00 6.28 -4.52
N SER A 57 1.25 6.34 -4.99
CA SER A 57 2.03 7.56 -4.81
C SER A 57 1.40 8.68 -5.65
N PRO A 58 1.30 9.92 -5.14
CA PRO A 58 0.67 11.02 -5.87
C PRO A 58 1.40 11.42 -7.16
N ARG A 59 2.61 10.89 -7.42
CA ARG A 59 3.34 11.12 -8.68
C ARG A 59 2.81 10.28 -9.85
N ASP A 60 1.93 9.32 -9.59
CA ASP A 60 1.39 8.39 -10.59
C ASP A 60 0.00 8.83 -11.13
N LEU A 61 -0.41 10.06 -10.84
CA LEU A 61 -1.64 10.73 -11.34
C LEU A 61 -1.34 11.85 -12.36
N GLY A 62 -0.11 11.90 -12.88
CA GLY A 62 0.34 12.89 -13.89
C GLY A 62 0.12 12.41 -15.31
#